data_AF-A0A1I0KHP6-F1
#
_entry.id   AF-A0A1I0KHP6-F1
#
_cell.length_a   1.000
_cell.length_b   1.000
_cell.length_c   1.000
_cell.angle_alpha   90.00
_cell.angle_beta   90.00
_cell.angle_gamma   90.00
#
_symmetry.space_group_name_H-M   'P 1'
#
loop_
_entity.id
_entity.type
_entity.pdbx_description
1 polymer ?
#
loop_
_entity_poly.entity_id
_entity_poly.type
_entity_poly.pdbx_seq_one_letter_code
_entity_poly.pdbx_strand_id
1 'polypeptide(L)'
;DGNIYVVEEEIHFTNGVYEAELQHDNINEATFAVFTGPKLTGTRLETYTLSTPSLAPWKRIVRVYADVPVAYISYETDGDTVEGDDINRVQAAVVETQKALNTEEARALSAEMELNGRIDTEVKRAEDAELTLRNDLTAEVTRAKATEKTNADNLATESTRAKAAEKTLTNNLASEITRAKAAEKSIGDAVNTEKSRATAAEEVIRNTISINKPNWDDKYTRNEVDNKLSALETAIDWKEAVSTYADLATTYPHPDDGWTVNVKDTNYTYRWSGTAWIAISANAIPKATQSVDGLLSKEDKTRYDDTYSKRHTHGNKSTLDKLTETLLTNWSDAYNKRHEHGNKTVLDKITQTLLDNWNAAYTHISNKSNPHGVTKSQVGLGSVPNVATNDQVPTFTQATTLDNLTSGEKLTVMLGKIAKAIEDFITHKADAVQHITATERTNWNDANNKKHSHSNKSILDTVTQAMLDKLDDIASGAEVNVQSDWSVTDTGSDAYIKNKPASMPANGGTASKLSNAIQISDYDTFVPSKVAAGAITPIMAGSSANSPWPNTTAGLLIQSNSQDSWHILIFRSCQGGWAYRSYYEESGKWSEWKIWSTFDGAYSSLTGKPSSFPPSSHTHTELAPTVTSSNTR
;
A
#
# COMPACT_ATOMS: atom_id res chain seq x y z
N ASP A 1 -57.11 -30.40 -10.72
CA ASP A 1 -56.08 -31.45 -10.51
C ASP A 1 -56.61 -32.88 -10.78
N GLY A 2 -57.79 -33.00 -11.40
CA GLY A 2 -58.39 -34.30 -11.73
C GLY A 2 -58.90 -35.08 -10.51
N ASN A 3 -58.85 -34.48 -9.32
CA ASN A 3 -59.34 -35.08 -8.10
C ASN A 3 -60.80 -34.70 -7.88
N ILE A 4 -61.59 -35.68 -7.46
CA ILE A 4 -62.98 -35.47 -7.03
C ILE A 4 -62.95 -35.17 -5.54
N TYR A 5 -63.57 -34.07 -5.15
CA TYR A 5 -63.67 -33.63 -3.77
C TYR A 5 -65.07 -33.87 -3.23
N VAL A 6 -65.19 -34.59 -2.12
CA VAL A 6 -66.47 -34.69 -1.38
C VAL A 6 -66.55 -33.48 -0.44
N VAL A 7 -67.54 -32.63 -0.67
CA VAL A 7 -67.79 -31.43 0.12
C VAL A 7 -69.05 -31.65 0.96
N GLU A 8 -69.04 -31.11 2.18
CA GLU A 8 -70.20 -31.03 3.06
C GLU A 8 -70.39 -29.56 3.46
N GLU A 9 -71.57 -29.01 3.15
CA GLU A 9 -71.98 -27.68 3.53
C GLU A 9 -73.05 -27.75 4.62
N GLU A 10 -72.81 -27.06 5.74
CA GLU A 10 -73.80 -26.88 6.79
C GLU A 10 -74.74 -25.72 6.42
N ILE A 11 -76.04 -26.03 6.32
CA ILE A 11 -77.07 -25.05 5.95
C ILE A 11 -78.01 -24.78 7.11
N HIS A 12 -78.41 -23.52 7.25
CA HIS A 12 -79.30 -23.04 8.29
C HIS A 12 -80.62 -22.58 7.66
N PHE A 13 -81.74 -23.15 8.11
CA PHE A 13 -83.05 -22.82 7.56
C PHE A 13 -83.62 -21.56 8.21
N THR A 14 -84.22 -20.70 7.39
CA THR A 14 -85.02 -19.55 7.87
C THR A 14 -86.46 -19.76 7.44
N ASN A 15 -87.38 -19.87 8.40
CA ASN A 15 -88.80 -20.17 8.15
C ASN A 15 -89.04 -21.45 7.33
N GLY A 16 -88.22 -22.48 7.54
CA GLY A 16 -88.36 -23.79 6.91
C GLY A 16 -87.85 -23.89 5.46
N VAL A 17 -87.14 -22.85 4.97
CA VAL A 17 -86.55 -22.81 3.62
C VAL A 17 -85.08 -22.36 3.68
N TYR A 18 -84.23 -22.96 2.86
CA TYR A 18 -82.88 -22.49 2.53
C TYR A 18 -82.78 -22.33 1.01
N GLU A 19 -82.21 -21.23 0.52
CA GLU A 19 -81.98 -20.98 -0.91
C GLU A 19 -80.70 -20.19 -1.10
N ALA A 20 -79.69 -20.79 -1.72
CA ALA A 20 -78.41 -20.15 -2.04
C ALA A 20 -77.68 -20.90 -3.16
N GLU A 21 -76.70 -20.24 -3.76
CA GLU A 21 -75.69 -20.90 -4.61
C GLU A 21 -74.81 -21.80 -3.73
N LEU A 22 -74.47 -22.99 -4.23
CA LEU A 22 -73.48 -23.85 -3.58
C LEU A 22 -72.11 -23.16 -3.62
N GLN A 23 -71.27 -23.42 -2.62
CA GLN A 23 -69.98 -22.75 -2.48
C GLN A 23 -68.96 -23.15 -3.55
N HIS A 24 -69.19 -24.26 -4.24
CA HIS A 24 -68.30 -24.78 -5.27
C HIS A 24 -69.03 -25.02 -6.59
N ASP A 25 -68.29 -24.88 -7.69
CA ASP A 25 -68.81 -25.16 -9.03
C ASP A 25 -68.72 -26.65 -9.38
N ASN A 26 -69.21 -27.02 -10.56
CA ASN A 26 -69.10 -28.35 -11.17
C ASN A 26 -69.55 -29.49 -10.24
N ILE A 27 -70.55 -29.23 -9.41
CA ILE A 27 -71.03 -30.28 -8.50
C ILE A 27 -71.61 -31.46 -9.30
N ASN A 28 -71.32 -32.67 -8.84
CA ASN A 28 -71.89 -33.92 -9.33
C ASN A 28 -73.27 -34.10 -8.71
N GLU A 29 -74.31 -33.85 -9.51
CA GLU A 29 -75.70 -33.91 -9.06
C GLU A 29 -76.12 -35.31 -8.60
N ALA A 30 -75.48 -36.37 -9.10
CA ALA A 30 -75.81 -37.75 -8.73
C ALA A 30 -75.40 -38.08 -7.28
N THR A 31 -74.42 -37.35 -6.73
CA THR A 31 -73.98 -37.51 -5.34
C THR A 31 -74.55 -36.46 -4.41
N PHE A 32 -75.35 -35.53 -4.94
CA PHE A 32 -76.04 -34.53 -4.14
C PHE A 32 -77.05 -35.18 -3.20
N ALA A 33 -76.91 -34.90 -1.92
CA ALA A 33 -77.84 -35.34 -0.91
C ALA A 33 -77.91 -34.35 0.25
N VAL A 34 -79.09 -34.28 0.87
CA VAL A 34 -79.32 -33.44 2.04
C VAL A 34 -79.75 -34.30 3.22
N PHE A 35 -79.07 -34.14 4.35
CA PHE A 35 -79.29 -34.94 5.56
C PHE A 35 -79.54 -34.04 6.77
N THR A 36 -80.41 -34.49 7.69
CA THR A 36 -80.66 -33.76 8.95
C THR A 36 -79.53 -33.94 9.99
N GLY A 37 -78.46 -34.66 9.65
CA GLY A 37 -77.26 -34.84 10.47
C GLY A 37 -75.98 -34.84 9.60
N PRO A 38 -74.81 -34.54 10.19
CA PRO A 38 -73.55 -34.45 9.46
C PRO A 38 -73.06 -35.83 9.01
N LYS A 39 -72.17 -35.87 8.02
CA LYS A 39 -71.54 -37.08 7.46
C LYS A 39 -72.55 -38.13 6.98
N LEU A 40 -73.57 -37.67 6.26
CA LEU A 40 -74.64 -38.52 5.72
C LEU A 40 -75.43 -39.28 6.80
N THR A 41 -75.56 -38.71 8.01
CA THR A 41 -76.32 -39.30 9.12
C THR A 41 -77.68 -38.63 9.30
N GLY A 42 -78.61 -39.27 10.02
CA GLY A 42 -79.96 -38.74 10.23
C GLY A 42 -80.93 -39.06 9.08
N THR A 43 -82.00 -38.27 8.94
CA THR A 43 -83.01 -38.48 7.91
C THR A 43 -82.59 -37.79 6.62
N ARG A 44 -82.67 -38.51 5.50
CA ARG A 44 -82.46 -37.92 4.17
C ARG A 44 -83.67 -37.07 3.78
N LEU A 45 -83.43 -35.82 3.41
CA LEU A 45 -84.45 -34.90 2.93
C LEU A 45 -84.58 -35.04 1.40
N GLU A 46 -85.77 -35.41 0.94
CA GLU A 46 -86.10 -35.53 -0.49
C GLU A 46 -86.75 -34.25 -1.05
N THR A 47 -87.09 -33.29 -0.16
CA THR A 47 -87.78 -32.05 -0.49
C THR A 47 -86.81 -30.92 -0.80
N TYR A 48 -86.04 -31.08 -1.88
CA TYR A 48 -85.17 -30.03 -2.41
C TYR A 48 -85.32 -29.88 -3.92
N THR A 49 -84.89 -28.74 -4.44
CA THR A 49 -84.72 -28.51 -5.87
C THR A 49 -83.33 -27.97 -6.12
N LEU A 50 -82.65 -28.52 -7.11
CA LEU A 50 -81.44 -27.94 -7.69
C LEU A 50 -81.83 -27.20 -8.96
N SER A 51 -81.30 -25.99 -9.12
CA SER A 51 -81.49 -25.19 -10.32
C SER A 51 -80.14 -24.74 -10.88
N THR A 52 -80.04 -24.74 -12.19
CA THR A 52 -78.82 -24.35 -12.91
C THR A 52 -79.00 -22.93 -13.46
N PRO A 53 -78.16 -21.96 -13.06
CA PRO A 53 -78.16 -20.63 -13.67
C PRO A 53 -77.87 -20.72 -15.17
N SER A 54 -78.63 -20.01 -16.00
CA SER A 54 -78.52 -20.09 -17.47
C SER A 54 -77.20 -19.56 -18.03
N LEU A 55 -76.50 -18.70 -17.29
CA LEU A 55 -75.24 -18.07 -17.70
C LEU A 55 -74.00 -18.65 -17.02
N ALA A 56 -74.18 -19.52 -16.03
CA ALA A 56 -73.11 -20.22 -15.33
C ALA A 56 -73.50 -21.69 -15.16
N PRO A 57 -73.45 -22.49 -16.24
CA PRO A 57 -73.89 -23.88 -16.23
C PRO A 57 -73.01 -24.81 -15.41
N TRP A 58 -71.95 -24.31 -14.77
CA TRP A 58 -71.13 -24.98 -13.77
C TRP A 58 -71.62 -24.72 -12.33
N LYS A 59 -72.46 -23.71 -12.10
CA LYS A 59 -73.02 -23.34 -10.78
C LYS A 59 -74.37 -23.96 -10.52
N ARG A 60 -74.71 -24.18 -9.24
CA ARG A 60 -75.98 -24.78 -8.78
C ARG A 60 -76.54 -23.92 -7.66
N ILE A 61 -77.83 -23.59 -7.77
CA ILE A 61 -78.61 -22.98 -6.70
C ILE A 61 -79.49 -24.07 -6.10
N VAL A 62 -79.24 -24.36 -4.82
CA VAL A 62 -80.03 -25.32 -4.05
C VAL A 62 -81.14 -24.59 -3.33
N ARG A 63 -82.33 -25.17 -3.35
CA ARG A 63 -83.44 -24.78 -2.49
C ARG A 63 -83.98 -25.97 -1.72
N VAL A 64 -83.89 -25.95 -0.40
CA VAL A 64 -84.29 -27.07 0.47
C VAL A 64 -85.45 -26.63 1.37
N TYR A 65 -86.43 -27.53 1.54
CA TYR A 65 -87.56 -27.35 2.46
C TYR A 65 -87.48 -28.38 3.58
N ALA A 66 -87.42 -27.94 4.83
CA ALA A 66 -87.43 -28.83 5.97
C ALA A 66 -87.87 -28.12 7.25
N ASP A 67 -88.57 -28.84 8.14
CA ASP A 67 -88.94 -28.37 9.48
C ASP A 67 -87.88 -28.78 10.52
N VAL A 68 -86.62 -28.46 10.21
CA VAL A 68 -85.45 -28.65 11.10
C VAL A 68 -84.58 -27.39 11.07
N PRO A 69 -83.85 -27.07 12.16
CA PRO A 69 -83.03 -25.86 12.22
C PRO A 69 -81.77 -25.90 11.33
N VAL A 70 -81.18 -27.10 11.15
CA VAL A 70 -79.94 -27.31 10.40
C VAL A 70 -80.05 -28.57 9.55
N ALA A 71 -79.48 -28.54 8.35
CA ALA A 71 -79.20 -29.73 7.55
C ALA A 71 -77.80 -29.62 6.92
N TYR A 72 -77.33 -30.73 6.38
CA TYR A 72 -76.02 -30.83 5.75
C TYR A 72 -76.23 -31.27 4.31
N ILE A 73 -75.73 -30.46 3.39
CA ILE A 73 -75.69 -30.79 1.98
C ILE A 73 -74.34 -31.46 1.73
N SER A 74 -74.35 -32.64 1.13
CA SER A 74 -73.14 -33.29 0.65
C SER A 74 -73.21 -33.51 -0.85
N TYR A 75 -72.11 -33.22 -1.54
CA TYR A 75 -71.96 -33.42 -2.98
C TYR A 75 -70.48 -33.62 -3.32
N GLU A 76 -70.22 -34.24 -4.46
CA GLU A 76 -68.87 -34.27 -5.04
C GLU A 76 -68.68 -33.09 -6.00
N THR A 77 -67.48 -32.56 -6.11
CA THR A 77 -67.10 -31.53 -7.10
C THR A 77 -65.70 -31.80 -7.64
N ASP A 78 -65.50 -31.48 -8.92
CA ASP A 78 -64.19 -31.49 -9.59
C ASP A 78 -63.40 -30.18 -9.36
N GLY A 79 -63.97 -29.24 -8.59
CA GLY A 79 -63.42 -27.93 -8.28
C GLY A 79 -64.09 -26.78 -9.04
N ASP A 80 -63.72 -25.55 -8.65
CA ASP A 80 -64.31 -24.32 -9.18
C ASP A 80 -63.90 -24.02 -10.62
N THR A 81 -64.80 -23.40 -11.36
CA THR A 81 -64.52 -22.94 -12.72
C THR A 81 -63.88 -21.57 -12.66
N VAL A 82 -62.74 -21.40 -13.32
CA VAL A 82 -62.15 -20.06 -13.46
C VAL A 82 -63.04 -19.23 -14.38
N GLU A 83 -63.61 -18.15 -13.84
CA GLU A 83 -64.48 -17.26 -14.59
C GLU A 83 -63.69 -16.21 -15.39
N GLY A 84 -64.32 -15.61 -16.39
CA GLY A 84 -63.71 -14.50 -17.13
C GLY A 84 -63.34 -13.32 -16.24
N ASP A 85 -64.12 -13.08 -15.18
CA ASP A 85 -63.87 -12.00 -14.21
C ASP A 85 -62.64 -12.26 -13.32
N ASP A 86 -62.35 -13.51 -12.98
CA ASP A 86 -61.14 -13.88 -12.24
C ASP A 86 -59.88 -13.58 -13.05
N ILE A 87 -59.91 -13.96 -14.33
CA ILE A 87 -58.82 -13.66 -15.27
C ILE A 87 -58.67 -12.15 -15.47
N ASN A 88 -59.77 -11.41 -15.60
CA ASN A 88 -59.75 -9.96 -15.73
C ASN A 88 -59.12 -9.28 -14.50
N ARG A 89 -59.39 -9.77 -13.28
CA ARG A 89 -58.78 -9.26 -12.04
C ARG A 89 -57.27 -9.51 -12.00
N VAL A 90 -56.81 -10.70 -12.36
CA VAL A 90 -55.38 -11.02 -12.45
C VAL A 90 -54.72 -10.15 -13.52
N GLN A 91 -55.35 -10.00 -14.68
CA GLN A 91 -54.84 -9.16 -15.76
C GLN A 91 -54.73 -7.68 -15.34
N ALA A 92 -55.72 -7.16 -14.62
CA ALA A 92 -55.67 -5.80 -14.08
C ALA A 92 -54.50 -5.63 -13.09
N ALA A 93 -54.30 -6.57 -12.17
CA ALA A 93 -53.20 -6.54 -11.22
C ALA A 93 -51.83 -6.58 -11.93
N VAL A 94 -51.67 -7.45 -12.93
CA VAL A 94 -50.44 -7.56 -13.74
C VAL A 94 -50.17 -6.26 -14.52
N VAL A 95 -51.21 -5.63 -15.07
CA VAL A 95 -51.06 -4.34 -15.77
C VAL A 95 -50.61 -3.24 -14.81
N GLU A 96 -51.18 -3.18 -13.60
CA GLU A 96 -50.78 -2.19 -12.61
C GLU A 96 -49.35 -2.40 -12.09
N THR A 97 -48.93 -3.65 -11.84
CA THR A 97 -47.54 -3.93 -11.45
C THR A 97 -46.56 -3.60 -12.58
N GLN A 98 -46.93 -3.84 -13.85
CA GLN A 98 -46.11 -3.45 -14.98
C GLN A 98 -45.97 -1.92 -15.09
N LYS A 99 -47.04 -1.16 -14.86
CA LYS A 99 -46.98 0.31 -14.83
C LYS A 99 -46.07 0.82 -13.71
N ALA A 100 -46.18 0.23 -12.52
CA ALA A 100 -45.34 0.59 -11.38
C ALA A 100 -43.86 0.30 -11.68
N LEU A 101 -43.57 -0.87 -12.26
CA LEU A 101 -42.21 -1.25 -12.65
C LEU A 101 -41.63 -0.28 -13.69
N ASN A 102 -42.38 0.05 -14.75
CA ASN A 102 -41.92 1.00 -15.77
C ASN A 102 -41.66 2.40 -15.19
N THR A 103 -42.45 2.81 -14.20
CA THR A 103 -42.25 4.10 -13.51
C THR A 103 -40.97 4.08 -12.68
N GLU A 104 -40.72 2.98 -11.97
CA GLU A 104 -39.50 2.82 -11.17
C GLU A 104 -38.25 2.74 -12.05
N GLU A 105 -38.31 2.06 -13.19
CA GLU A 105 -37.24 2.03 -14.19
C GLU A 105 -36.88 3.45 -14.65
N ALA A 106 -37.89 4.26 -15.03
CA ALA A 106 -37.67 5.64 -15.45
C ALA A 106 -37.09 6.52 -14.33
N ARG A 107 -37.55 6.32 -13.09
CA ARG A 107 -37.02 7.04 -11.91
C ARG A 107 -35.57 6.67 -11.64
N ALA A 108 -35.23 5.38 -11.69
CA ALA A 108 -33.88 4.88 -11.48
C ALA A 108 -32.93 5.39 -12.56
N LEU A 109 -33.31 5.29 -13.84
CA LEU A 109 -32.51 5.79 -14.96
C LEU A 109 -32.23 7.29 -14.85
N SER A 110 -33.25 8.09 -14.48
CA SER A 110 -33.08 9.53 -14.28
C SER A 110 -32.12 9.87 -13.14
N ALA A 111 -32.22 9.15 -12.02
CA ALA A 111 -31.33 9.33 -10.88
C ALA A 111 -29.89 8.92 -11.20
N GLU A 112 -29.69 7.83 -11.95
CA GLU A 112 -28.37 7.39 -12.41
C GLU A 112 -27.74 8.40 -13.37
N MET A 113 -28.52 8.97 -14.31
CA MET A 113 -28.05 10.03 -15.19
C MET A 113 -27.63 11.29 -14.40
N GLU A 114 -28.39 11.69 -13.38
CA GLU A 114 -28.03 12.83 -12.53
C GLU A 114 -26.74 12.56 -11.73
N LEU A 115 -26.60 11.36 -11.16
CA LEU A 115 -25.40 10.95 -10.45
C LEU A 115 -24.17 10.95 -11.35
N ASN A 116 -24.30 10.42 -12.57
CA ASN A 116 -23.22 10.43 -13.55
C ASN A 116 -22.80 11.86 -13.90
N GLY A 117 -23.74 12.77 -14.16
CA GLY A 117 -23.42 14.18 -14.43
C GLY A 117 -22.74 14.89 -13.25
N ARG A 118 -23.13 14.58 -12.01
CA ARG A 118 -22.48 15.08 -10.80
C ARG A 118 -21.06 14.54 -10.64
N ILE A 119 -20.86 13.24 -10.91
CA ILE A 119 -19.55 12.59 -10.87
C ILE A 119 -18.64 13.20 -11.93
N ASP A 120 -19.11 13.38 -13.17
CA ASP A 120 -18.33 13.99 -14.25
C ASP A 120 -17.89 15.42 -13.91
N THR A 121 -18.80 16.20 -13.31
CA THR A 121 -18.48 17.57 -12.85
C THR A 121 -17.44 17.57 -11.75
N GLU A 122 -17.56 16.65 -10.79
CA GLU A 122 -16.62 16.53 -9.67
C GLU A 122 -15.24 16.04 -10.13
N VAL A 123 -15.20 15.07 -11.05
CA VAL A 123 -13.97 14.60 -11.70
C VAL A 123 -13.28 15.77 -12.38
N LYS A 124 -14.00 16.56 -13.19
CA LYS A 124 -13.43 17.72 -13.86
C LYS A 124 -12.90 18.77 -12.87
N ARG A 125 -13.66 19.07 -11.82
CA ARG A 125 -13.24 19.99 -10.76
C ARG A 125 -11.96 19.51 -10.08
N ALA A 126 -11.84 18.21 -9.82
CA ALA A 126 -10.65 17.61 -9.22
C ALA A 126 -9.44 17.68 -10.17
N GLU A 127 -9.61 17.32 -11.44
CA GLU A 127 -8.56 17.41 -12.47
C GLU A 127 -8.02 18.84 -12.63
N ASP A 128 -8.91 19.84 -12.69
CA ASP A 128 -8.53 21.26 -12.84
C ASP A 128 -7.77 21.76 -11.58
N ALA A 129 -8.17 21.32 -10.38
CA ALA A 129 -7.50 21.64 -9.13
C ALA A 129 -6.12 20.97 -9.02
N GLU A 130 -6.01 19.71 -9.40
CA GLU A 130 -4.74 18.97 -9.42
C GLU A 130 -3.76 19.56 -10.45
N LEU A 131 -4.25 19.97 -11.62
CA LEU A 131 -3.44 20.67 -12.61
C LEU A 131 -2.89 21.99 -12.07
N THR A 132 -3.72 22.76 -11.37
CA THR A 132 -3.31 24.02 -10.73
C THR A 132 -2.21 23.77 -9.69
N LEU A 133 -2.43 22.82 -8.78
CA LEU A 133 -1.44 22.46 -7.75
C LEU A 133 -0.10 21.98 -8.36
N ARG A 134 -0.16 21.21 -9.44
CA ARG A 134 1.05 20.76 -10.16
C ARG A 134 1.82 21.92 -10.78
N ASN A 135 1.12 22.88 -11.38
CA ASN A 135 1.74 24.06 -11.98
C ASN A 135 2.39 24.95 -10.92
N ASP A 136 1.67 25.23 -9.82
CA ASP A 136 2.18 26.03 -8.72
C ASP A 136 3.40 25.38 -8.06
N LEU A 137 3.35 24.06 -7.80
CA LEU A 137 4.48 23.32 -7.25
C LEU A 137 5.69 23.36 -8.20
N THR A 138 5.47 23.22 -9.51
CA THR A 138 6.54 23.28 -10.51
C THR A 138 7.19 24.66 -10.57
N ALA A 139 6.37 25.73 -10.52
CA ALA A 139 6.85 27.10 -10.47
C ALA A 139 7.66 27.37 -9.19
N GLU A 140 7.17 26.91 -8.04
CA GLU A 140 7.83 27.08 -6.75
C GLU A 140 9.16 26.31 -6.69
N VAL A 141 9.20 25.06 -7.18
CA VAL A 141 10.44 24.28 -7.30
C VAL A 141 11.47 25.01 -8.18
N THR A 142 11.01 25.61 -9.28
CA THR A 142 11.90 26.37 -10.19
C THR A 142 12.44 27.63 -9.51
N ARG A 143 11.58 28.39 -8.83
CA ARG A 143 11.95 29.59 -8.08
C ARG A 143 12.92 29.27 -6.94
N ALA A 144 12.67 28.20 -6.18
CA ALA A 144 13.53 27.74 -5.10
C ALA A 144 14.91 27.36 -5.62
N LYS A 145 14.99 26.51 -6.66
CA LYS A 145 16.27 26.12 -7.29
C LYS A 145 17.09 27.30 -7.79
N ALA A 146 16.46 28.29 -8.41
CA ALA A 146 17.15 29.50 -8.89
C ALA A 146 17.73 30.33 -7.73
N THR A 147 16.97 30.46 -6.63
CA THR A 147 17.42 31.16 -5.42
C THR A 147 18.55 30.40 -4.74
N GLU A 148 18.43 29.08 -4.58
CA GLU A 148 19.47 28.22 -4.00
C GLU A 148 20.76 28.26 -4.82
N LYS A 149 20.66 28.21 -6.16
CA LYS A 149 21.79 28.38 -7.07
C LYS A 149 22.49 29.72 -6.86
N THR A 150 21.72 30.81 -6.75
CA THR A 150 22.25 32.16 -6.52
C THR A 150 22.97 32.26 -5.17
N ASN A 151 22.38 31.70 -4.11
CA ASN A 151 23.01 31.67 -2.78
C ASN A 151 24.29 30.84 -2.76
N ALA A 152 24.31 29.69 -3.47
CA ALA A 152 25.50 28.87 -3.61
C ALA A 152 26.63 29.60 -4.37
N ASP A 153 26.30 30.29 -5.45
CA ASP A 153 27.26 31.07 -6.24
C ASP A 153 27.82 32.27 -5.43
N ASN A 154 26.97 32.96 -4.67
CA ASN A 154 27.37 34.03 -3.77
C ASN A 154 28.31 33.53 -2.66
N LEU A 155 27.99 32.39 -2.04
CA LEU A 155 28.83 31.78 -1.00
C LEU A 155 30.19 31.34 -1.55
N ALA A 156 30.23 30.77 -2.77
CA ALA A 156 31.46 30.38 -3.44
C ALA A 156 32.36 31.60 -3.76
N THR A 157 31.74 32.69 -4.22
CA THR A 157 32.41 33.96 -4.49
C THR A 157 32.98 34.56 -3.21
N GLU A 158 32.18 34.60 -2.14
CA GLU A 158 32.60 35.12 -0.84
C GLU A 158 33.71 34.27 -0.21
N SER A 159 33.63 32.94 -0.30
CA SER A 159 34.71 32.04 0.14
C SER A 159 36.02 32.32 -0.59
N THR A 160 35.95 32.58 -1.91
CA THR A 160 37.13 32.92 -2.71
C THR A 160 37.71 34.27 -2.29
N ARG A 161 36.85 35.28 -2.12
CA ARG A 161 37.24 36.62 -1.65
C ARG A 161 37.89 36.57 -0.27
N ALA A 162 37.31 35.82 0.67
CA ALA A 162 37.83 35.64 2.03
C ALA A 162 39.21 34.99 2.02
N LYS A 163 39.39 33.87 1.30
CA LYS A 163 40.71 33.20 1.16
C LYS A 163 41.78 34.12 0.58
N ALA A 164 41.44 34.96 -0.41
CA ALA A 164 42.37 35.92 -0.99
C ALA A 164 42.77 37.02 0.00
N ALA A 165 41.81 37.54 0.77
CA ALA A 165 42.06 38.53 1.81
C ALA A 165 42.93 37.96 2.95
N GLU A 166 42.62 36.74 3.42
CA GLU A 166 43.39 36.03 4.43
C GLU A 166 44.83 35.76 3.98
N LYS A 167 45.02 35.35 2.72
CA LYS A 167 46.35 35.17 2.12
C LYS A 167 47.13 36.49 2.09
N THR A 168 46.46 37.59 1.75
CA THR A 168 47.08 38.93 1.75
C THR A 168 47.51 39.35 3.15
N LEU A 169 46.64 39.18 4.15
CA LEU A 169 46.96 39.47 5.55
C LEU A 169 48.12 38.61 6.06
N THR A 170 48.15 37.32 5.69
CA THR A 170 49.25 36.41 6.04
C THR A 170 50.57 36.87 5.44
N ASN A 171 50.58 37.26 4.17
CA ASN A 171 51.78 37.77 3.49
C ASN A 171 52.27 39.09 4.10
N ASN A 172 51.35 40.01 4.41
CA ASN A 172 51.68 41.29 5.04
C ASN A 172 52.28 41.06 6.43
N LEU A 173 51.69 40.18 7.23
CA LEU A 173 52.20 39.83 8.56
C LEU A 173 53.59 39.18 8.47
N ALA A 174 53.82 38.27 7.53
CA ALA A 174 55.13 37.65 7.32
C ALA A 174 56.21 38.68 6.93
N SER A 175 55.84 39.63 6.06
CA SER A 175 56.72 40.73 5.65
C SER A 175 57.04 41.65 6.82
N GLU A 176 56.03 41.97 7.64
CA GLU A 176 56.18 42.80 8.83
C GLU A 176 57.05 42.14 9.91
N ILE A 177 56.88 40.82 10.14
CA ILE A 177 57.76 40.04 11.03
C ILE A 177 59.21 40.11 10.55
N THR A 178 59.43 40.01 9.24
CA THR A 178 60.78 40.10 8.66
C THR A 178 61.38 41.48 8.87
N ARG A 179 60.61 42.54 8.59
CA ARG A 179 61.00 43.93 8.78
C ARG A 179 61.33 44.22 10.26
N ALA A 180 60.47 43.77 11.18
CA ALA A 180 60.65 43.96 12.62
C ALA A 180 61.93 43.28 13.13
N LYS A 181 62.15 42.01 12.78
CA LYS A 181 63.37 41.27 13.15
C LYS A 181 64.64 41.94 12.64
N ALA A 182 64.63 42.44 11.41
CA ALA A 182 65.77 43.15 10.84
C ALA A 182 66.07 44.46 11.58
N ALA A 183 65.02 45.23 11.92
CA ALA A 183 65.16 46.46 12.70
C ALA A 183 65.67 46.18 14.12
N GLU A 184 65.11 45.18 14.81
CA GLU A 184 65.54 44.76 16.14
C GLU A 184 67.02 44.32 16.14
N LYS A 185 67.43 43.53 15.15
CA LYS A 185 68.84 43.14 14.99
C LYS A 185 69.74 44.37 14.79
N SER A 186 69.36 45.30 13.92
CA SER A 186 70.14 46.52 13.68
C SER A 186 70.28 47.37 14.96
N ILE A 187 69.22 47.47 15.76
CA ILE A 187 69.27 48.17 17.04
C ILE A 187 70.18 47.43 18.03
N GLY A 188 70.07 46.10 18.11
CA GLY A 188 70.94 45.27 18.94
C GLY A 188 72.43 45.42 18.57
N ASP A 189 72.76 45.40 17.28
CA ASP A 189 74.12 45.59 16.79
C ASP A 189 74.65 47.00 17.11
N ALA A 190 73.81 48.04 16.97
CA ALA A 190 74.18 49.41 17.31
C ALA A 190 74.45 49.57 18.82
N VAL A 191 73.60 49.00 19.68
CA VAL A 191 73.78 49.01 21.14
C VAL A 191 75.05 48.27 21.54
N ASN A 192 75.33 47.12 20.93
CA ASN A 192 76.56 46.37 21.20
C ASN A 192 77.81 47.15 20.77
N THR A 193 77.76 47.81 19.61
CA THR A 193 78.85 48.66 19.13
C THR A 193 79.10 49.82 20.09
N GLU A 194 78.04 50.48 20.56
CA GLU A 194 78.14 51.56 21.54
C GLU A 194 78.70 51.06 22.87
N LYS A 195 78.26 49.89 23.35
CA LYS A 195 78.80 49.26 24.56
C LYS A 195 80.32 49.04 24.44
N SER A 196 80.78 48.51 23.32
CA SER A 196 82.21 48.31 23.06
C SER A 196 82.97 49.64 23.04
N ARG A 197 82.43 50.66 22.35
CA ARG A 197 83.02 52.01 22.32
C ARG A 197 83.13 52.61 23.72
N ALA A 198 82.05 52.54 24.52
CA ALA A 198 82.01 53.06 25.87
C ALA A 198 82.99 52.34 26.79
N THR A 199 83.04 51.00 26.73
CA THR A 199 83.97 50.21 27.55
C THR A 199 85.43 50.54 27.22
N ALA A 200 85.77 50.66 25.94
CA ALA A 200 87.12 51.05 25.52
C ALA A 200 87.48 52.47 25.99
N ALA A 201 86.55 53.43 25.87
CA ALA A 201 86.76 54.79 26.37
C ALA A 201 86.95 54.82 27.90
N GLU A 202 86.15 54.08 28.66
CA GLU A 202 86.30 53.96 30.11
C GLU A 202 87.61 53.29 30.51
N GLU A 203 88.08 52.29 29.77
CA GLU A 203 89.37 51.64 30.00
C GLU A 203 90.53 52.62 29.79
N VAL A 204 90.49 53.43 28.72
CA VAL A 204 91.47 54.50 28.49
C VAL A 204 91.49 55.50 29.65
N ILE A 205 90.32 55.91 30.14
CA ILE A 205 90.21 56.81 31.30
C ILE A 205 90.78 56.15 32.55
N ARG A 206 90.40 54.89 32.85
CA ARG A 206 90.93 54.12 33.98
C ARG A 206 92.46 54.01 33.94
N ASN A 207 93.02 53.69 32.78
CA ASN A 207 94.47 53.60 32.58
C ASN A 207 95.14 54.96 32.81
N THR A 208 94.57 56.03 32.28
CA THR A 208 95.08 57.40 32.47
C THR A 208 95.09 57.81 33.94
N ILE A 209 94.03 57.51 34.68
CA ILE A 209 93.94 57.76 36.13
C ILE A 209 95.01 56.92 36.85
N SER A 210 95.11 55.63 36.53
CA SER A 210 96.04 54.72 37.20
C SER A 210 97.51 55.10 36.96
N ILE A 211 97.85 55.59 35.76
CA ILE A 211 99.19 56.11 35.42
C ILE A 211 99.50 57.39 36.19
N ASN A 212 98.54 58.30 36.33
CA ASN A 212 98.77 59.59 36.98
C ASN A 212 98.64 59.54 38.50
N LYS A 213 97.94 58.55 39.06
CA LYS A 213 97.71 58.42 40.50
C LYS A 213 99.00 58.52 41.33
N PRO A 214 100.14 57.86 40.99
CA PRO A 214 101.38 58.01 41.74
C PRO A 214 102.01 59.41 41.70
N ASN A 215 101.68 60.22 40.68
CA ASN A 215 102.12 61.61 40.59
C ASN A 215 101.21 62.54 41.41
N TRP A 216 99.94 62.17 41.58
CA TRP A 216 98.96 62.90 42.38
C TRP A 216 99.04 62.57 43.87
N ASP A 217 99.45 61.34 44.21
CA ASP A 217 99.68 60.93 45.59
C ASP A 217 101.02 61.55 46.06
N ASP A 218 100.98 62.37 47.11
CA ASP A 218 102.17 63.02 47.67
C ASP A 218 103.21 61.95 48.08
N LYS A 219 104.46 62.12 47.59
CA LYS A 219 105.58 61.17 47.81
C LYS A 219 105.91 60.93 49.30
N TYR A 220 105.56 61.88 50.16
CA TYR A 220 105.67 61.77 51.61
C TYR A 220 104.37 62.25 52.23
N THR A 221 103.84 61.47 53.18
CA THR A 221 102.74 61.94 54.01
C THR A 221 103.21 63.17 54.81
N ARG A 222 102.27 64.07 55.17
CA ARG A 222 102.59 65.26 55.98
C ARG A 222 103.39 64.89 57.23
N ASN A 223 103.01 63.80 57.90
CA ASN A 223 103.73 63.27 59.05
C ASN A 223 105.19 62.88 58.73
N GLU A 224 105.46 62.26 57.58
CA GLU A 224 106.83 61.91 57.20
C GLU A 224 107.69 63.14 56.89
N VAL A 225 107.11 64.19 56.31
CA VAL A 225 107.82 65.46 56.08
C VAL A 225 108.12 66.14 57.41
N ASP A 226 107.13 66.23 58.30
CA ASP A 226 107.28 66.87 59.60
C ASP A 226 108.28 66.11 60.50
N ASN A 227 108.27 64.77 60.44
CA ASN A 227 109.24 63.93 61.16
C ASN A 227 110.66 64.10 60.59
N LYS A 228 110.82 64.20 59.27
CA LYS A 228 112.13 64.43 58.64
C LYS A 228 112.68 65.81 58.95
N LEU A 229 111.81 66.83 59.00
CA LEU A 229 112.21 68.19 59.38
C LEU A 229 112.60 68.25 60.86
N SER A 230 111.81 67.63 61.75
CA SER A 230 112.14 67.52 63.18
C SER A 230 113.44 66.75 63.44
N ALA A 231 113.72 65.70 62.66
CA ALA A 231 114.98 64.97 62.74
C ALA A 231 116.17 65.82 62.30
N LEU A 232 116.00 66.69 61.30
CA LEU A 232 117.03 67.64 60.87
C LEU A 232 117.31 68.70 61.95
N GLU A 233 116.27 69.19 62.63
CA GLU A 233 116.38 70.18 63.70
C GLU A 233 117.04 69.62 64.97
N THR A 234 116.77 68.35 65.30
CA THR A 234 117.37 67.67 66.47
C THR A 234 118.78 67.12 66.22
N ALA A 235 119.21 66.99 64.97
CA ALA A 235 120.58 66.59 64.59
C ALA A 235 121.64 67.71 64.73
N ILE A 236 121.27 68.88 65.28
CA ILE A 236 122.22 69.95 65.57
C ILE A 236 123.00 69.60 66.86
N ASP A 237 124.30 69.31 66.73
CA ASP A 237 125.18 68.96 67.85
C ASP A 237 125.69 70.24 68.56
N TRP A 238 125.01 70.60 69.65
CA TRP A 238 125.36 71.74 70.49
C TRP A 238 126.50 71.40 71.45
N LYS A 239 127.53 72.25 71.48
CA LYS A 239 128.69 72.16 72.37
C LYS A 239 128.67 73.27 73.42
N GLU A 240 129.38 73.02 74.51
CA GLU A 240 129.50 73.95 75.64
C GLU A 240 129.99 75.35 75.19
N ALA A 241 129.46 76.39 75.83
CA ALA A 241 129.75 77.76 75.45
C ALA A 241 131.16 78.19 75.87
N VAL A 242 131.90 78.87 74.98
CA VAL A 242 133.23 79.42 75.25
C VAL A 242 133.16 80.91 75.58
N SER A 243 134.20 81.46 76.22
CA SER A 243 134.18 82.85 76.69
C SER A 243 134.45 83.85 75.56
N THR A 244 135.42 83.56 74.69
CA THR A 244 135.83 84.42 73.57
C THR A 244 135.91 83.68 72.23
N TYR A 245 135.89 84.40 71.10
CA TYR A 245 135.99 83.75 69.79
C TYR A 245 137.30 82.96 69.61
N ALA A 246 138.39 83.48 70.18
CA ALA A 246 139.69 82.79 70.16
C ALA A 246 139.65 81.45 70.91
N ASP A 247 138.79 81.32 71.93
CA ASP A 247 138.64 80.10 72.72
C ASP A 247 138.03 78.93 71.93
N LEU A 248 137.33 79.21 70.81
CA LEU A 248 136.78 78.15 69.95
C LEU A 248 137.88 77.22 69.42
N ALA A 249 138.99 77.80 68.96
CA ALA A 249 140.10 77.04 68.39
C ALA A 249 140.91 76.28 69.46
N THR A 250 140.88 76.74 70.72
CA THR A 250 141.60 76.10 71.83
C THR A 250 140.77 75.05 72.55
N THR A 251 139.48 75.30 72.76
CA THR A 251 138.55 74.38 73.44
C THR A 251 138.08 73.26 72.49
N TYR A 252 137.94 73.56 71.20
CA TYR A 252 137.56 72.61 70.16
C TYR A 252 138.60 72.63 69.03
N PRO A 253 139.79 72.04 69.23
CA PRO A 253 140.87 72.06 68.25
C PRO A 253 140.61 71.17 67.02
N HIS A 254 139.69 70.21 67.13
CA HIS A 254 139.25 69.30 66.07
C HIS A 254 137.73 69.23 66.01
N PRO A 255 137.05 70.29 65.55
CA PRO A 255 135.59 70.30 65.48
C PRO A 255 135.09 69.48 64.28
N ASP A 256 134.04 68.69 64.49
CA ASP A 256 133.34 68.00 63.40
C ASP A 256 132.35 68.95 62.73
N ASP A 257 132.10 68.74 61.43
CA ASP A 257 131.16 69.54 60.66
C ASP A 257 129.78 69.56 61.32
N GLY A 258 129.22 70.76 61.47
CA GLY A 258 127.92 70.99 62.07
C GLY A 258 127.90 71.25 63.59
N TRP A 259 129.03 71.12 64.31
CA TRP A 259 129.11 71.51 65.73
C TRP A 259 128.74 72.97 65.93
N THR A 260 127.92 73.24 66.94
CA THR A 260 127.39 74.58 67.20
C THR A 260 127.74 75.03 68.62
N VAL A 261 128.42 76.18 68.74
CA VAL A 261 128.95 76.70 70.02
C VAL A 261 128.51 78.16 70.19
N ASN A 262 128.10 78.53 71.41
CA ASN A 262 127.90 79.93 71.79
C ASN A 262 129.19 80.54 72.33
N VAL A 263 129.50 81.77 71.90
CA VAL A 263 130.64 82.55 72.38
C VAL A 263 130.12 83.73 73.21
N LYS A 264 130.51 83.79 74.49
CA LYS A 264 129.89 84.69 75.49
C LYS A 264 130.26 86.17 75.34
N ASP A 265 131.46 86.51 74.88
CA ASP A 265 131.89 87.91 74.74
C ASP A 265 131.23 88.63 73.56
N THR A 266 131.04 87.92 72.45
CA THR A 266 130.46 88.40 71.20
C THR A 266 128.96 88.17 71.13
N ASN A 267 128.41 87.33 72.03
CA ASN A 267 127.03 86.84 72.00
C ASN A 267 126.65 86.21 70.65
N TYR A 268 127.62 85.62 69.96
CA TYR A 268 127.42 84.96 68.68
C TYR A 268 127.44 83.43 68.85
N THR A 269 126.52 82.77 68.16
CA THR A 269 126.56 81.33 67.93
C THR A 269 127.38 81.06 66.68
N TYR A 270 128.42 80.26 66.80
CA TYR A 270 129.23 79.81 65.68
C TYR A 270 128.94 78.36 65.37
N ARG A 271 128.92 78.01 64.08
CA ARG A 271 128.83 76.63 63.59
C ARG A 271 130.06 76.30 62.77
N TRP A 272 130.68 75.15 63.06
CA TRP A 272 131.79 74.66 62.26
C TRP A 272 131.25 74.16 60.91
N SER A 273 131.78 74.70 59.81
CA SER A 273 131.38 74.36 58.44
C SER A 273 132.28 73.30 57.79
N GLY A 274 133.00 72.51 58.61
CA GLY A 274 134.04 71.57 58.17
C GLY A 274 135.40 72.22 57.91
N THR A 275 135.47 73.55 57.77
CA THR A 275 136.70 74.29 57.44
C THR A 275 136.93 75.54 58.29
N ALA A 276 135.87 76.18 58.80
CA ALA A 276 135.96 77.34 59.66
C ALA A 276 134.76 77.42 60.62
N TRP A 277 134.92 78.14 61.74
CA TRP A 277 133.82 78.52 62.60
C TRP A 277 133.10 79.72 61.97
N ILE A 278 131.88 79.51 61.49
CA ILE A 278 131.07 80.55 60.85
C ILE A 278 130.05 81.06 61.85
N ALA A 279 129.95 82.38 62.02
CA ALA A 279 128.90 82.98 62.85
C ALA A 279 127.55 82.71 62.18
N ILE A 280 126.65 81.98 62.85
CA ILE A 280 125.33 81.63 62.33
C ILE A 280 124.20 82.37 63.03
N SER A 281 124.44 82.98 64.19
CA SER A 281 123.46 83.89 64.78
C SER A 281 124.10 84.82 65.83
N ALA A 282 123.55 86.02 65.98
CA ALA A 282 123.70 86.86 67.16
C ALA A 282 122.35 86.85 67.88
N ASN A 283 122.11 85.88 68.77
CA ASN A 283 120.78 85.55 69.32
C ASN A 283 119.64 85.53 68.28
N ALA A 284 119.30 84.35 67.75
CA ALA A 284 118.11 84.06 66.93
C ALA A 284 117.74 85.19 65.94
N ILE A 285 118.33 85.16 64.75
CA ILE A 285 117.91 86.03 63.63
C ILE A 285 116.38 85.95 63.54
N PRO A 286 115.64 87.05 63.71
CA PRO A 286 114.18 87.03 63.67
C PRO A 286 113.70 86.37 62.38
N LYS A 287 112.58 85.64 62.41
CA LYS A 287 111.94 85.19 61.16
C LYS A 287 111.73 86.42 60.27
N ALA A 288 112.20 86.35 59.03
CA ALA A 288 112.00 87.42 58.08
C ALA A 288 110.50 87.72 57.98
N THR A 289 110.14 88.99 58.00
CA THR A 289 108.76 89.44 57.74
C THR A 289 108.73 90.12 56.37
N GLN A 290 107.55 90.48 55.87
CA GLN A 290 107.45 91.21 54.59
C GLN A 290 108.07 92.62 54.66
N SER A 291 108.35 93.13 55.86
CA SER A 291 108.82 94.50 56.07
C SER A 291 110.24 94.57 56.65
N VAL A 292 110.78 93.47 57.17
CA VAL A 292 112.04 93.44 57.91
C VAL A 292 112.83 92.18 57.55
N ASP A 293 114.12 92.38 57.25
CA ASP A 293 115.07 91.29 56.98
C ASP A 293 115.23 90.39 58.21
N GLY A 294 115.44 89.10 57.98
CA GLY A 294 115.61 88.10 59.02
C GLY A 294 116.46 86.93 58.54
N LEU A 295 116.04 85.68 58.83
CA LEU A 295 116.69 84.45 58.33
C LEU A 295 116.87 84.38 56.80
N LEU A 296 116.16 85.24 56.07
CA LEU A 296 116.30 85.54 54.65
C LEU A 296 115.93 87.02 54.41
N SER A 297 116.27 87.59 53.25
CA SER A 297 115.95 89.01 52.96
C SER A 297 114.43 89.24 52.91
N LYS A 298 113.94 90.44 53.25
CA LYS A 298 112.51 90.76 53.14
C LYS A 298 112.03 90.62 51.69
N GLU A 299 112.88 90.88 50.70
CA GLU A 299 112.60 90.62 49.29
C GLU A 299 112.40 89.13 49.02
N ASP A 300 113.30 88.27 49.53
CA ASP A 300 113.16 86.82 49.38
C ASP A 300 111.98 86.27 50.18
N LYS A 301 111.62 86.89 51.31
CA LYS A 301 110.45 86.50 52.11
C LYS A 301 109.17 86.83 51.38
N THR A 302 109.13 88.01 50.77
CA THR A 302 108.02 88.43 49.93
C THR A 302 107.89 87.51 48.72
N ARG A 303 109.01 87.14 48.08
CA ARG A 303 109.02 86.17 46.96
C ARG A 303 108.59 84.78 47.40
N TYR A 304 109.05 84.31 48.56
CA TYR A 304 108.65 83.02 49.11
C TYR A 304 107.16 83.00 49.43
N ASP A 305 106.62 84.02 50.11
CA ASP A 305 105.20 84.12 50.45
C ASP A 305 104.30 84.25 49.22
N ASP A 306 104.73 85.04 48.23
CA ASP A 306 104.05 85.17 46.93
C ASP A 306 104.04 83.84 46.18
N THR A 307 105.18 83.15 46.11
CA THR A 307 105.29 81.82 45.48
C THR A 307 104.46 80.79 46.24
N TYR A 308 104.48 80.82 47.58
CA TYR A 308 103.75 79.90 48.44
C TYR A 308 102.24 80.10 48.32
N SER A 309 101.77 81.35 48.25
CA SER A 309 100.36 81.68 48.02
C SER A 309 99.94 81.29 46.59
N LYS A 310 100.84 81.41 45.62
CA LYS A 310 100.61 81.02 44.22
C LYS A 310 100.64 79.52 43.94
N ARG A 311 101.16 78.69 44.85
CA ARG A 311 101.17 77.21 44.70
C ARG A 311 99.78 76.60 44.51
N HIS A 312 98.72 77.33 44.86
CA HIS A 312 97.33 76.93 44.63
C HIS A 312 96.49 78.00 43.91
N THR A 313 97.11 78.98 43.24
CA THR A 313 96.41 79.91 42.33
C THR A 313 97.08 79.90 40.96
N HIS A 314 96.54 79.12 40.05
CA HIS A 314 96.86 79.19 38.62
C HIS A 314 95.69 79.87 37.89
N GLY A 315 95.96 80.57 36.78
CA GLY A 315 94.96 81.40 36.08
C GLY A 315 93.69 80.65 35.63
N ASN A 316 93.78 79.32 35.48
CA ASN A 316 92.67 78.44 35.14
C ASN A 316 92.11 77.65 36.33
N LYS A 317 92.43 77.98 37.59
CA LYS A 317 91.93 77.25 38.77
C LYS A 317 90.41 77.22 38.85
N SER A 318 89.77 78.38 38.75
CA SER A 318 88.31 78.45 38.74
C SER A 318 87.72 77.67 37.57
N THR A 319 88.37 77.68 36.40
CA THR A 319 87.95 76.91 35.23
C THR A 319 88.08 75.41 35.45
N LEU A 320 89.16 74.94 36.07
CA LEU A 320 89.40 73.53 36.40
C LEU A 320 88.48 73.04 37.52
N ASP A 321 88.25 73.84 38.56
CA ASP A 321 87.30 73.53 39.62
C ASP A 321 85.88 73.42 39.05
N LYS A 322 85.46 74.38 38.20
CA LYS A 322 84.16 74.34 37.51
C LYS A 322 84.03 73.19 36.52
N LEU A 323 85.08 72.86 35.76
CA LEU A 323 85.11 71.69 34.88
C LEU A 323 84.96 70.41 35.69
N THR A 324 85.66 70.30 36.82
CA THR A 324 85.61 69.13 37.68
C THR A 324 84.24 68.97 38.30
N GLU A 325 83.65 70.03 38.86
CA GLU A 325 82.29 70.02 39.42
C GLU A 325 81.24 69.70 38.35
N THR A 326 81.31 70.35 37.19
CA THR A 326 80.39 70.11 36.07
C THR A 326 80.48 68.68 35.55
N LEU A 327 81.70 68.14 35.41
CA LEU A 327 81.91 66.75 34.98
C LEU A 327 81.42 65.76 36.04
N LEU A 328 81.62 66.05 37.32
CA LEU A 328 81.12 65.21 38.41
C LEU A 328 79.59 65.20 38.47
N THR A 329 78.96 66.37 38.36
CA THR A 329 77.50 66.51 38.28
C THR A 329 76.96 65.80 37.04
N ASN A 330 77.54 66.02 35.86
CA ASN A 330 77.11 65.36 34.63
C ASN A 330 77.30 63.85 34.68
N TRP A 331 78.38 63.38 35.29
CA TRP A 331 78.62 61.95 35.49
C TRP A 331 77.60 61.34 36.45
N SER A 332 77.32 61.99 37.59
CA SER A 332 76.28 61.55 38.53
C SER A 332 74.89 61.57 37.91
N ASP A 333 74.56 62.61 37.14
CA ASP A 333 73.30 62.72 36.41
C ASP A 333 73.15 61.62 35.36
N ALA A 334 74.18 61.42 34.53
CA ALA A 334 74.21 60.33 33.55
C ALA A 334 74.17 58.96 34.25
N TYR A 335 74.80 58.84 35.42
CA TYR A 335 74.80 57.62 36.20
C TYR A 335 73.43 57.27 36.76
N ASN A 336 72.66 58.25 37.19
CA ASN A 336 71.30 58.03 37.66
C ASN A 336 70.32 57.83 36.48
N LYS A 337 70.48 58.62 35.40
CA LYS A 337 69.63 58.54 34.19
C LYS A 337 69.87 57.29 33.35
N ARG A 338 70.99 56.57 33.51
CA ARG A 338 71.23 55.28 32.80
C ARG A 338 70.15 54.23 33.11
N HIS A 339 69.42 54.42 34.21
CA HIS A 339 68.30 53.61 34.64
C HIS A 339 66.98 54.39 34.64
N GLU A 340 66.83 55.45 33.85
CA GLU A 340 65.55 56.12 33.61
C GLU A 340 65.22 56.11 32.12
N HIS A 341 64.12 55.47 31.76
CA HIS A 341 63.55 55.48 30.41
C HIS A 341 62.02 55.50 30.54
N GLY A 342 61.32 56.04 29.54
CA GLY A 342 59.87 56.30 29.62
C GLY A 342 58.99 55.08 29.93
N ASN A 343 59.50 53.88 29.66
CA ASN A 343 58.84 52.59 29.94
C ASN A 343 59.44 51.83 31.14
N LYS A 344 60.31 52.45 31.96
CA LYS A 344 60.91 51.80 33.14
C LYS A 344 59.87 51.24 34.09
N THR A 345 58.86 52.04 34.42
CA THR A 345 57.77 51.62 35.31
C THR A 345 56.94 50.46 34.74
N VAL A 346 56.96 50.25 33.42
CA VAL A 346 56.32 49.11 32.75
C VAL A 346 57.24 47.89 32.77
N LEU A 347 58.54 48.07 32.48
CA LEU A 347 59.54 47.00 32.51
C LEU A 347 59.75 46.47 33.93
N ASP A 348 59.78 47.33 34.94
CA ASP A 348 59.89 46.95 36.35
C ASP A 348 58.66 46.15 36.84
N LYS A 349 57.50 46.32 36.19
CA LYS A 349 56.29 45.53 36.45
C LYS A 349 56.30 44.17 35.77
N ILE A 350 57.12 43.95 34.73
CA ILE A 350 57.27 42.65 34.08
C ILE A 350 58.20 41.80 34.96
N THR A 351 57.58 40.99 35.81
CA THR A 351 58.29 40.05 36.68
C THR A 351 58.54 38.73 35.95
N GLN A 352 59.50 37.94 36.45
CA GLN A 352 59.71 36.57 35.97
C GLN A 352 58.42 35.74 36.05
N THR A 353 57.62 35.92 37.11
CA THR A 353 56.31 35.27 37.27
C THR A 353 55.33 35.62 36.15
N LEU A 354 55.30 36.87 35.68
CA LEU A 354 54.43 37.25 34.56
C LEU A 354 54.89 36.64 33.23
N LEU A 355 56.20 36.57 33.01
CA LEU A 355 56.79 35.87 31.86
C LEU A 355 56.48 34.37 31.89
N ASP A 356 56.62 33.73 33.04
CA ASP A 356 56.32 32.31 33.24
C ASP A 356 54.82 32.03 33.02
N ASN A 357 53.93 32.88 33.56
CA ASN A 357 52.50 32.78 33.33
C ASN A 357 52.12 32.97 31.86
N TRP A 358 52.75 33.93 31.17
CA TRP A 358 52.52 34.15 29.74
C TRP A 358 52.97 32.93 28.91
N ASN A 359 54.15 32.39 29.19
CA ASN A 359 54.65 31.18 28.53
C ASN A 359 53.75 29.96 28.81
N ALA A 360 53.26 29.81 30.05
CA ALA A 360 52.33 28.75 30.43
C ALA A 360 50.99 28.89 29.70
N ALA A 361 50.41 30.10 29.64
CA ALA A 361 49.18 30.38 28.92
C ALA A 361 49.33 30.16 27.41
N TYR A 362 50.44 30.63 26.82
CA TYR A 362 50.76 30.42 25.42
C TYR A 362 50.87 28.93 25.08
N THR A 363 51.59 28.17 25.92
CA THR A 363 51.70 26.72 25.79
C THR A 363 50.33 26.05 25.92
N HIS A 364 49.52 26.47 26.89
CA HIS A 364 48.18 25.94 27.12
C HIS A 364 47.23 26.16 25.93
N ILE A 365 47.22 27.37 25.34
CA ILE A 365 46.38 27.70 24.17
C ILE A 365 46.84 26.94 22.91
N SER A 366 48.14 26.69 22.77
CA SER A 366 48.68 25.90 21.66
C SER A 366 48.50 24.38 21.83
N ASN A 367 48.19 23.92 23.04
CA ASN A 367 48.05 22.49 23.34
C ASN A 367 46.70 21.96 22.86
N LYS A 368 46.74 21.16 21.79
CA LYS A 368 45.57 20.50 21.19
C LYS A 368 45.26 19.11 21.77
N SER A 369 46.02 18.67 22.78
CA SER A 369 45.72 17.43 23.52
C SER A 369 44.54 17.67 24.46
N ASN A 370 44.30 16.76 25.41
CA ASN A 370 43.37 16.98 26.52
C ASN A 370 44.14 17.49 27.76
N PRO A 371 44.59 18.77 27.81
CA PRO A 371 45.44 19.28 28.89
C PRO A 371 44.73 19.30 30.25
N HIS A 372 43.41 19.38 30.24
CA HIS A 372 42.58 19.35 31.45
C HIS A 372 42.19 17.92 31.87
N GLY A 373 42.60 16.90 31.09
CA GLY A 373 42.25 15.51 31.36
C GLY A 373 40.74 15.29 31.46
N VAL A 374 39.92 16.14 30.83
CA VAL A 374 38.47 16.05 30.95
C VAL A 374 38.01 14.71 30.38
N THR A 375 37.35 13.93 31.22
CA THR A 375 36.82 12.63 30.87
C THR A 375 35.56 12.78 30.04
N LYS A 376 35.22 11.75 29.26
CA LYS A 376 33.96 11.70 28.50
C LYS A 376 32.75 11.99 29.39
N SER A 377 32.78 11.53 30.64
CA SER A 377 31.71 11.78 31.62
C SER A 377 31.53 13.28 31.93
N GLN A 378 32.64 14.01 32.11
CA GLN A 378 32.61 15.44 32.45
C GLN A 378 32.05 16.32 31.33
N VAL A 379 32.14 15.89 30.08
CA VAL A 379 31.57 16.60 28.91
C VAL A 379 30.22 16.02 28.47
N GLY A 380 29.58 15.18 29.29
CA GLY A 380 28.27 14.59 28.98
C GLY A 380 28.29 13.50 27.91
N LEU A 381 29.48 13.03 27.51
CA LEU A 381 29.70 11.99 26.50
C LEU A 381 30.11 10.65 27.13
N GLY A 382 29.93 10.45 28.44
CA GLY A 382 30.37 9.26 29.18
C GLY A 382 29.77 7.97 28.63
N SER A 383 28.57 8.04 28.07
CA SER A 383 27.88 6.92 27.43
C SER A 383 28.22 6.74 25.96
N VAL A 384 29.07 7.60 25.36
CA VAL A 384 29.42 7.58 23.93
C VAL A 384 30.72 6.79 23.71
N PRO A 385 30.65 5.57 23.14
CA PRO A 385 31.82 4.74 22.84
C PRO A 385 32.74 5.43 21.81
N ASN A 386 34.05 5.19 21.89
CA ASN A 386 34.97 5.67 20.85
C ASN A 386 35.07 4.60 19.76
N VAL A 387 34.26 4.72 18.71
CA VAL A 387 34.18 3.75 17.63
C VAL A 387 34.28 4.45 16.28
N ALA A 388 35.10 3.90 15.37
CA ALA A 388 35.11 4.35 13.98
C ALA A 388 33.76 3.99 13.34
N THR A 389 33.10 4.95 12.70
CA THR A 389 31.72 4.80 12.21
C THR A 389 31.59 3.94 10.95
N ASN A 390 32.69 3.61 10.27
CA ASN A 390 32.64 3.15 8.88
C ASN A 390 32.98 1.66 8.67
N ASP A 391 33.55 0.97 9.67
CA ASP A 391 33.97 -0.45 9.59
C ASP A 391 33.58 -1.23 10.86
N GLN A 392 32.34 -1.05 11.33
CA GLN A 392 31.85 -1.81 12.47
C GLN A 392 31.45 -3.23 12.03
N VAL A 393 31.97 -4.25 12.72
CA VAL A 393 31.50 -5.63 12.61
C VAL A 393 30.45 -5.82 13.72
N PRO A 394 29.14 -5.75 13.41
CA PRO A 394 28.13 -5.86 14.44
C PRO A 394 28.06 -7.30 14.97
N THR A 395 28.16 -7.46 16.29
CA THR A 395 27.89 -8.74 16.96
C THR A 395 26.39 -8.83 17.27
N PHE A 396 25.73 -9.87 16.77
CA PHE A 396 24.33 -10.17 17.06
C PHE A 396 24.12 -11.67 17.28
N THR A 397 23.03 -12.03 17.95
CA THR A 397 22.56 -13.41 18.05
C THR A 397 21.31 -13.50 17.19
N GLN A 398 21.27 -14.45 16.25
CA GLN A 398 20.10 -14.70 15.42
C GLN A 398 18.87 -14.98 16.30
N ALA A 399 17.73 -14.39 15.97
CA ALA A 399 16.50 -14.65 16.68
C ALA A 399 16.03 -16.09 16.43
N THR A 400 15.41 -16.71 17.42
CA THR A 400 14.88 -18.08 17.30
C THR A 400 13.58 -18.16 16.50
N THR A 401 12.86 -17.04 16.39
CA THR A 401 11.54 -16.92 15.76
C THR A 401 11.48 -15.69 14.85
N LEU A 402 10.64 -15.76 13.80
CA LEU A 402 10.35 -14.62 12.94
C LEU A 402 9.45 -13.63 13.69
N ASP A 403 9.98 -12.43 13.95
CA ASP A 403 9.28 -11.38 14.71
C ASP A 403 9.43 -10.00 14.04
N ASN A 404 8.42 -9.15 14.20
CA ASN A 404 8.44 -7.79 13.68
C ASN A 404 9.50 -6.93 14.36
N LEU A 405 10.06 -5.98 13.59
CA LEU A 405 10.92 -4.94 14.14
C LEU A 405 10.09 -3.97 14.99
N THR A 406 10.64 -3.56 16.13
CA THR A 406 10.01 -2.66 17.09
C THR A 406 10.84 -1.39 17.23
N SER A 407 10.19 -0.23 17.09
CA SER A 407 10.86 1.07 17.23
C SER A 407 11.49 1.21 18.63
N GLY A 408 12.76 1.63 18.68
CA GLY A 408 13.52 1.77 19.92
C GLY A 408 14.19 0.48 20.43
N GLU A 409 14.11 -0.64 19.70
CA GLU A 409 14.83 -1.84 20.08
C GLU A 409 16.34 -1.73 19.81
N LYS A 410 17.15 -2.53 20.52
CA LYS A 410 18.62 -2.52 20.35
C LYS A 410 18.98 -3.02 18.94
N LEU A 411 19.97 -2.39 18.30
CA LEU A 411 20.48 -2.80 16.99
C LEU A 411 20.87 -4.29 16.93
N THR A 412 21.41 -4.85 18.02
CA THR A 412 21.75 -6.28 18.10
C THR A 412 20.51 -7.18 18.01
N VAL A 413 19.37 -6.73 18.52
CA VAL A 413 18.08 -7.44 18.44
C VAL A 413 17.49 -7.28 17.05
N MET A 414 17.52 -6.07 16.47
CA MET A 414 17.08 -5.83 15.08
C MET A 414 17.85 -6.72 14.10
N LEU A 415 19.18 -6.73 14.19
CA LEU A 415 20.03 -7.53 13.32
C LEU A 415 19.79 -9.04 13.52
N GLY A 416 19.52 -9.47 14.75
CA GLY A 416 19.12 -10.85 15.05
C GLY A 416 17.80 -11.26 14.37
N LYS A 417 16.79 -10.39 14.39
CA LYS A 417 15.49 -10.60 13.71
C LYS A 417 15.63 -10.57 12.19
N ILE A 418 16.41 -9.63 11.65
CA ILE A 418 16.71 -9.55 10.21
C ILE A 418 17.43 -10.82 9.76
N ALA A 419 18.42 -11.30 10.53
CA ALA A 419 19.11 -12.54 10.23
C ALA A 419 18.17 -13.75 10.22
N LYS A 420 17.19 -13.80 11.13
CA LYS A 420 16.15 -14.85 11.12
C LYS A 420 15.23 -14.75 9.91
N ALA A 421 14.77 -13.53 9.57
CA ALA A 421 13.95 -13.31 8.39
C ALA A 421 14.66 -13.71 7.08
N ILE A 422 15.96 -13.42 6.98
CA ILE A 422 16.79 -13.82 5.84
C ILE A 422 16.93 -15.34 5.78
N GLU A 423 17.21 -16.00 6.91
CA GLU A 423 17.27 -17.47 6.98
C GLU A 423 15.96 -18.12 6.54
N ASP A 424 14.83 -17.67 7.12
CA ASP A 424 13.50 -18.20 6.79
C ASP A 424 13.15 -17.96 5.32
N PHE A 425 13.53 -16.80 4.77
CA PHE A 425 13.35 -16.51 3.35
C PHE A 425 14.21 -17.40 2.45
N ILE A 426 15.48 -17.65 2.82
CA ILE A 426 16.37 -18.56 2.09
C ILE A 426 15.80 -19.98 2.12
N THR A 427 15.33 -20.46 3.27
CA THR A 427 14.68 -21.76 3.41
C THR A 427 13.42 -21.83 2.56
N HIS A 428 12.52 -20.84 2.67
CA HIS A 428 11.31 -20.76 1.84
C HIS A 428 11.63 -20.73 0.34
N LYS A 429 12.69 -20.02 -0.07
CA LYS A 429 13.15 -19.97 -1.47
C LYS A 429 13.66 -21.32 -1.97
N ALA A 430 14.21 -22.13 -1.07
CA ALA A 430 14.66 -23.49 -1.34
C ALA A 430 13.52 -24.54 -1.29
N ASP A 431 12.33 -24.18 -0.78
CA ASP A 431 11.19 -25.08 -0.78
C ASP A 431 10.78 -25.44 -2.22
N ALA A 432 10.75 -26.74 -2.50
CA ALA A 432 10.27 -27.28 -3.77
C ALA A 432 8.77 -27.01 -4.00
N VAL A 433 8.04 -26.70 -2.92
CA VAL A 433 6.61 -26.40 -2.94
C VAL A 433 6.37 -25.08 -2.20
N GLN A 434 6.22 -24.00 -2.95
CA GLN A 434 5.83 -22.69 -2.45
C GLN A 434 4.34 -22.52 -2.73
N HIS A 435 3.52 -22.47 -1.67
CA HIS A 435 2.08 -22.17 -1.67
C HIS A 435 1.12 -23.32 -2.01
N ILE A 436 1.29 -24.05 -3.12
CA ILE A 436 0.44 -25.22 -3.44
C ILE A 436 1.29 -26.36 -3.97
N THR A 437 1.09 -27.56 -3.42
CA THR A 437 1.71 -28.79 -3.91
C THR A 437 1.27 -29.09 -5.35
N ALA A 438 2.07 -29.87 -6.08
CA ALA A 438 1.66 -30.40 -7.39
C ALA A 438 0.33 -31.17 -7.29
N THR A 439 0.11 -31.88 -6.17
CA THR A 439 -1.13 -32.58 -5.86
C THR A 439 -2.31 -31.62 -5.69
N GLU A 440 -2.17 -30.56 -4.88
CA GLU A 440 -3.23 -29.56 -4.69
C GLU A 440 -3.54 -28.81 -5.98
N ARG A 441 -2.53 -28.49 -6.79
CA ARG A 441 -2.73 -27.89 -8.12
C ARG A 441 -3.48 -28.84 -9.06
N THR A 442 -3.15 -30.12 -9.03
CA THR A 442 -3.85 -31.15 -9.81
C THR A 442 -5.31 -31.27 -9.37
N ASN A 443 -5.56 -31.31 -8.06
CA ASN A 443 -6.90 -31.38 -7.50
C ASN A 443 -7.74 -30.13 -7.83
N TRP A 444 -7.14 -28.94 -7.75
CA TRP A 444 -7.84 -27.69 -8.10
C TRP A 444 -8.15 -27.61 -9.60
N ASN A 445 -7.21 -27.99 -10.45
CA ASN A 445 -7.41 -28.04 -11.90
C ASN A 445 -8.46 -29.10 -12.29
N ASP A 446 -8.42 -30.28 -11.67
CA ASP A 446 -9.40 -31.35 -11.87
C ASP A 446 -10.81 -30.92 -11.43
N ALA A 447 -10.93 -30.30 -10.25
CA ALA A 447 -12.19 -29.73 -9.79
C ALA A 447 -12.71 -28.62 -10.72
N ASN A 448 -11.83 -27.75 -11.23
CA ASN A 448 -12.20 -26.71 -12.18
C ASN A 448 -12.65 -27.27 -13.54
N ASN A 449 -11.97 -28.30 -14.04
CA ASN A 449 -12.34 -28.99 -15.28
C ASN A 449 -13.67 -29.76 -15.14
N LYS A 450 -13.96 -30.30 -13.96
CA LYS A 450 -15.22 -31.01 -13.66
C LYS A 450 -16.44 -30.09 -13.50
N LYS A 451 -16.27 -28.77 -13.28
CA LYS A 451 -17.39 -27.80 -13.24
C LYS A 451 -18.16 -27.68 -14.55
N HIS A 452 -17.61 -28.19 -15.66
CA HIS A 452 -18.26 -28.23 -16.97
C HIS A 452 -18.31 -29.64 -17.59
N SER A 453 -18.25 -30.70 -16.78
CA SER A 453 -18.41 -32.07 -17.29
C SER A 453 -19.39 -32.85 -16.42
N HIS A 454 -20.59 -33.04 -16.95
CA HIS A 454 -21.57 -33.99 -16.45
C HIS A 454 -21.68 -35.15 -17.45
N SER A 455 -22.06 -36.33 -17.00
CA SER A 455 -22.18 -37.55 -17.85
C SER A 455 -23.13 -37.36 -19.04
N ASN A 456 -24.05 -36.41 -18.92
CA ASN A 456 -25.04 -36.01 -19.91
C ASN A 456 -24.66 -34.74 -20.69
N LYS A 457 -23.43 -34.19 -20.55
CA LYS A 457 -23.00 -33.00 -21.29
C LYS A 457 -23.09 -33.20 -22.80
N SER A 458 -22.67 -34.36 -23.34
CA SER A 458 -22.79 -34.60 -24.78
C SER A 458 -24.25 -34.61 -25.24
N ILE A 459 -25.18 -35.06 -24.38
CA ILE A 459 -26.62 -35.07 -24.65
C ILE A 459 -27.17 -33.64 -24.63
N LEU A 460 -26.81 -32.85 -23.62
CA LEU A 460 -27.23 -31.46 -23.47
C LEU A 460 -26.68 -30.55 -24.58
N ASP A 461 -25.44 -30.76 -25.02
CA ASP A 461 -24.83 -30.02 -26.14
C ASP A 461 -25.54 -30.35 -27.49
N THR A 462 -26.29 -31.44 -27.57
CA THR A 462 -27.09 -31.80 -28.75
C THR A 462 -28.49 -31.18 -28.72
N VAL A 463 -28.95 -30.69 -27.56
CA VAL A 463 -30.23 -29.97 -27.43
C VAL A 463 -30.01 -28.53 -27.86
N THR A 464 -30.54 -28.17 -29.02
CA THR A 464 -30.43 -26.82 -29.58
C THR A 464 -31.62 -25.94 -29.18
N GLN A 465 -31.47 -24.62 -29.21
CA GLN A 465 -32.57 -23.68 -28.94
C GLN A 465 -33.79 -23.97 -29.83
N ALA A 466 -33.57 -24.31 -31.10
CA ALA A 466 -34.63 -24.70 -32.02
C ALA A 466 -35.37 -26.00 -31.62
N MET A 467 -34.77 -26.89 -30.83
CA MET A 467 -35.44 -28.06 -30.27
C MET A 467 -36.25 -27.73 -29.03
N LEU A 468 -35.81 -26.75 -28.24
CA LEU A 468 -36.53 -26.24 -27.07
C LEU A 468 -37.74 -25.42 -27.52
N ASP A 469 -37.58 -24.54 -28.51
CA ASP A 469 -38.68 -23.75 -29.07
C ASP A 469 -39.78 -24.67 -29.66
N LYS A 470 -39.38 -25.76 -30.34
CA LYS A 470 -40.32 -26.79 -30.83
C LYS A 470 -41.03 -27.58 -29.72
N LEU A 471 -40.46 -27.64 -28.52
CA LEU A 471 -41.06 -28.32 -27.38
C LEU A 471 -42.01 -27.38 -26.63
N ASP A 472 -41.67 -26.09 -26.57
CA ASP A 472 -42.49 -25.03 -25.99
C ASP A 472 -43.74 -24.74 -26.84
N ASP A 473 -43.66 -24.94 -28.16
CA ASP A 473 -44.81 -24.85 -29.09
C ASP A 473 -45.80 -26.04 -28.96
N ILE A 474 -45.48 -27.06 -28.16
CA ILE A 474 -46.37 -28.20 -27.93
C ILE A 474 -47.30 -27.88 -26.76
N ALA A 475 -48.58 -27.62 -27.08
CA ALA A 475 -49.61 -27.40 -26.09
C ALA A 475 -49.74 -28.60 -25.11
N SER A 476 -49.98 -28.30 -23.84
CA SER A 476 -50.13 -29.32 -22.80
C SER A 476 -51.24 -30.33 -23.15
N GLY A 477 -50.89 -31.61 -23.25
CA GLY A 477 -51.81 -32.70 -23.60
C GLY A 477 -51.81 -33.13 -25.08
N ALA A 478 -50.94 -32.59 -25.93
CA ALA A 478 -50.84 -33.02 -27.33
C ALA A 478 -50.37 -34.50 -27.46
N GLU A 479 -51.19 -35.35 -28.07
CA GLU A 479 -50.86 -36.77 -28.33
C GLU A 479 -50.05 -36.96 -29.63
N VAL A 480 -49.09 -37.90 -29.61
CA VAL A 480 -48.02 -38.08 -30.62
C VAL A 480 -48.48 -38.69 -31.95
N ASN A 481 -49.78 -38.75 -32.23
CA ASN A 481 -50.29 -39.36 -33.47
C ASN A 481 -51.63 -38.74 -33.87
N VAL A 482 -51.59 -37.50 -34.36
CA VAL A 482 -52.73 -36.88 -35.03
C VAL A 482 -52.98 -37.68 -36.31
N GLN A 483 -53.98 -38.56 -36.32
CA GLN A 483 -54.36 -39.23 -37.56
C GLN A 483 -54.70 -38.17 -38.59
N SER A 484 -53.96 -38.16 -39.68
CA SER A 484 -54.12 -37.17 -40.75
C SER A 484 -55.55 -37.25 -41.28
N ASP A 485 -56.31 -36.16 -41.16
CA ASP A 485 -57.70 -36.13 -41.62
C ASP A 485 -57.72 -36.19 -43.16
N TRP A 486 -58.34 -37.25 -43.69
CA TRP A 486 -58.45 -37.51 -45.12
C TRP A 486 -59.13 -36.37 -45.89
N SER A 487 -59.89 -35.51 -45.21
CA SER A 487 -60.63 -34.40 -45.81
C SER A 487 -59.84 -33.10 -45.94
N VAL A 488 -58.66 -32.97 -45.32
CA VAL A 488 -57.83 -31.74 -45.37
C VAL A 488 -57.33 -31.48 -46.78
N THR A 489 -57.57 -30.26 -47.28
CA THR A 489 -57.21 -29.82 -48.63
C THR A 489 -56.10 -28.76 -48.65
N ASP A 490 -55.80 -28.14 -47.51
CA ASP A 490 -54.71 -27.16 -47.37
C ASP A 490 -53.34 -27.85 -47.35
N THR A 491 -52.51 -27.57 -48.35
CA THR A 491 -51.16 -28.13 -48.48
C THR A 491 -50.17 -27.64 -47.43
N GLY A 492 -50.51 -26.58 -46.68
CA GLY A 492 -49.71 -26.04 -45.58
C GLY A 492 -50.06 -26.61 -44.20
N SER A 493 -51.10 -27.44 -44.11
CA SER A 493 -51.53 -28.05 -42.85
C SER A 493 -50.75 -29.33 -42.55
N ASP A 494 -50.36 -29.51 -41.29
CA ASP A 494 -49.65 -30.71 -40.81
C ASP A 494 -50.45 -32.01 -40.97
N ALA A 495 -51.78 -31.90 -41.15
CA ALA A 495 -52.68 -33.04 -41.38
C ALA A 495 -52.87 -33.42 -42.88
N TYR A 496 -52.18 -32.76 -43.82
CA TYR A 496 -52.39 -32.96 -45.26
C TYR A 496 -51.66 -34.19 -45.84
N ILE A 497 -52.42 -35.13 -46.44
CA ILE A 497 -51.88 -36.31 -47.14
C ILE A 497 -51.61 -35.99 -48.63
N LYS A 498 -50.33 -35.99 -49.02
CA LYS A 498 -49.88 -35.63 -50.39
C LYS A 498 -50.29 -36.59 -51.53
N ASN A 499 -50.65 -37.86 -51.25
CA ASN A 499 -50.89 -38.90 -52.28
C ASN A 499 -52.19 -39.68 -52.04
N LYS A 500 -53.36 -39.02 -52.11
CA LYS A 500 -54.66 -39.70 -51.96
C LYS A 500 -55.04 -40.48 -53.25
N PRO A 501 -55.39 -41.78 -53.18
CA PRO A 501 -55.90 -42.54 -54.33
C PRO A 501 -57.28 -42.06 -54.77
N ALA A 502 -57.56 -42.04 -56.08
CA ALA A 502 -58.83 -41.56 -56.64
C ALA A 502 -60.04 -42.50 -56.42
N SER A 503 -59.84 -43.78 -56.10
CA SER A 503 -60.90 -44.72 -55.70
C SER A 503 -60.34 -46.02 -55.10
N MET A 504 -61.04 -46.63 -54.14
CA MET A 504 -60.75 -47.96 -53.57
C MET A 504 -61.50 -49.08 -54.33
N PRO A 505 -60.97 -50.32 -54.42
CA PRO A 505 -61.61 -51.43 -55.13
C PRO A 505 -62.86 -51.95 -54.40
N ALA A 506 -63.97 -52.09 -55.14
CA ALA A 506 -65.28 -52.54 -54.65
C ALA A 506 -65.33 -54.05 -54.35
N ASN A 507 -65.99 -54.45 -53.25
CA ASN A 507 -66.34 -55.84 -52.98
C ASN A 507 -67.82 -55.96 -52.58
N GLY A 508 -68.63 -56.63 -53.42
CA GLY A 508 -70.00 -57.09 -53.12
C GLY A 508 -71.15 -56.43 -53.89
N GLY A 509 -71.36 -56.80 -55.17
CA GLY A 509 -72.49 -56.36 -55.99
C GLY A 509 -73.66 -57.37 -56.07
N THR A 510 -74.90 -56.86 -56.16
CA THR A 510 -76.16 -57.59 -56.38
C THR A 510 -76.36 -57.94 -57.87
N ALA A 511 -76.86 -59.16 -58.18
CA ALA A 511 -76.85 -59.74 -59.54
C ALA A 511 -78.07 -59.36 -60.42
N SER A 512 -77.81 -58.63 -61.52
CA SER A 512 -78.76 -58.27 -62.58
C SER A 512 -78.61 -59.18 -63.82
N LYS A 513 -79.19 -60.39 -63.80
CA LYS A 513 -79.28 -61.30 -64.98
C LYS A 513 -80.65 -61.96 -65.19
N LEU A 514 -81.73 -61.40 -64.66
CA LEU A 514 -83.11 -61.92 -64.86
C LEU A 514 -83.93 -61.14 -65.91
N SER A 515 -83.34 -60.15 -66.58
CA SER A 515 -84.07 -59.22 -67.48
C SER A 515 -84.59 -59.82 -68.80
N ASN A 516 -84.28 -61.08 -69.10
CA ASN A 516 -84.61 -61.72 -70.39
C ASN A 516 -85.57 -62.93 -70.26
N ALA A 517 -86.27 -63.08 -69.14
CA ALA A 517 -87.23 -64.19 -68.95
C ALA A 517 -88.53 -63.97 -69.75
N ILE A 518 -89.02 -65.01 -70.43
CA ILE A 518 -90.33 -64.96 -71.13
C ILE A 518 -91.44 -64.92 -70.08
N GLN A 519 -92.27 -63.88 -70.12
CA GLN A 519 -93.47 -63.77 -69.28
C GLN A 519 -94.61 -64.58 -69.90
N ILE A 520 -95.22 -65.47 -69.12
CA ILE A 520 -96.37 -66.28 -69.52
C ILE A 520 -97.52 -66.11 -68.52
N SER A 521 -98.75 -66.36 -68.96
CA SER A 521 -99.94 -66.18 -68.11
C SER A 521 -100.14 -67.31 -67.10
N ASP A 522 -99.94 -68.56 -67.51
CA ASP A 522 -100.06 -69.75 -66.65
C ASP A 522 -99.22 -70.90 -67.21
N TYR A 523 -98.62 -71.72 -66.35
CA TYR A 523 -97.76 -72.81 -66.79
C TYR A 523 -98.53 -73.91 -67.54
N ASP A 524 -99.79 -74.20 -67.21
CA ASP A 524 -100.58 -75.32 -67.78
C ASP A 524 -101.11 -75.05 -69.18
N THR A 525 -101.33 -73.79 -69.51
CA THR A 525 -101.88 -73.37 -70.81
C THR A 525 -100.80 -72.86 -71.76
N PHE A 526 -99.58 -72.65 -71.27
CA PHE A 526 -98.47 -72.21 -72.09
C PHE A 526 -98.03 -73.29 -73.09
N VAL A 527 -97.99 -72.94 -74.37
CA VAL A 527 -97.44 -73.80 -75.43
C VAL A 527 -96.04 -73.29 -75.80
N PRO A 528 -94.97 -74.03 -75.51
CA PRO A 528 -93.61 -73.66 -75.86
C PRO A 528 -93.37 -73.55 -77.37
N SER A 529 -92.70 -72.48 -77.81
CA SER A 529 -92.22 -72.35 -79.20
C SER A 529 -90.99 -73.21 -79.45
N LYS A 530 -90.93 -73.89 -80.61
CA LYS A 530 -89.79 -74.71 -81.02
C LYS A 530 -88.54 -73.84 -81.23
N VAL A 531 -87.51 -74.09 -80.43
CA VAL A 531 -86.16 -73.53 -80.50
C VAL A 531 -85.11 -74.64 -80.78
N ALA A 532 -83.82 -74.34 -80.64
CA ALA A 532 -82.76 -75.33 -80.84
C ALA A 532 -82.72 -76.35 -79.67
N ALA A 533 -82.40 -77.61 -79.97
CA ALA A 533 -82.20 -78.63 -78.92
C ALA A 533 -81.12 -78.19 -77.93
N GLY A 534 -81.40 -78.34 -76.63
CA GLY A 534 -80.53 -77.93 -75.53
C GLY A 534 -80.67 -76.46 -75.13
N ALA A 535 -81.49 -75.65 -75.81
CA ALA A 535 -81.73 -74.27 -75.41
C ALA A 535 -82.44 -74.22 -74.04
N ILE A 536 -81.87 -73.45 -73.11
CA ILE A 536 -82.44 -73.19 -71.79
C ILE A 536 -82.98 -71.77 -71.79
N THR A 537 -84.29 -71.64 -71.67
CA THR A 537 -85.00 -70.36 -71.70
C THR A 537 -85.57 -70.08 -70.32
N PRO A 538 -85.17 -68.99 -69.64
CA PRO A 538 -85.84 -68.56 -68.42
C PRO A 538 -87.28 -68.16 -68.73
N ILE A 539 -88.22 -68.70 -67.99
CA ILE A 539 -89.64 -68.36 -68.09
C ILE A 539 -90.16 -67.92 -66.73
N MET A 540 -91.12 -67.00 -66.72
CA MET A 540 -91.70 -66.45 -65.50
C MET A 540 -93.20 -66.27 -65.67
N ALA A 541 -93.97 -66.52 -64.62
CA ALA A 541 -95.40 -66.28 -64.57
C ALA A 541 -95.78 -65.52 -63.28
N GLY A 542 -96.97 -64.93 -63.24
CA GLY A 542 -97.50 -64.29 -62.04
C GLY A 542 -97.75 -65.28 -60.89
N SER A 543 -97.89 -64.77 -59.66
CA SER A 543 -98.05 -65.58 -58.43
C SER A 543 -99.33 -66.44 -58.37
N SER A 544 -100.24 -66.27 -59.32
CA SER A 544 -101.48 -67.06 -59.45
C SER A 544 -101.36 -68.24 -60.44
N ALA A 545 -100.23 -68.40 -61.13
CA ALA A 545 -100.03 -69.47 -62.09
C ALA A 545 -99.86 -70.83 -61.40
N ASN A 546 -100.31 -71.92 -62.03
CA ASN A 546 -100.21 -73.28 -61.50
C ASN A 546 -98.75 -73.80 -61.47
N SER A 547 -98.00 -73.34 -60.47
CA SER A 547 -96.61 -73.66 -60.20
C SER A 547 -96.49 -74.76 -59.12
N PRO A 548 -95.36 -75.48 -59.04
CA PRO A 548 -95.20 -76.57 -58.07
C PRO A 548 -95.20 -76.09 -56.61
N TRP A 549 -94.95 -74.79 -56.35
CA TRP A 549 -95.04 -74.19 -55.01
C TRP A 549 -95.57 -72.74 -55.06
N PRO A 550 -96.34 -72.27 -54.06
CA PRO A 550 -97.02 -70.95 -54.08
C PRO A 550 -96.14 -69.71 -54.28
N ASN A 551 -94.82 -69.81 -54.06
CA ASN A 551 -93.87 -68.69 -54.14
C ASN A 551 -92.85 -68.85 -55.29
N THR A 552 -93.05 -69.80 -56.20
CA THR A 552 -92.12 -70.09 -57.29
C THR A 552 -92.63 -69.51 -58.61
N THR A 553 -92.15 -68.31 -58.95
CA THR A 553 -92.63 -67.55 -60.11
C THR A 553 -91.76 -67.67 -61.36
N ALA A 554 -90.58 -68.28 -61.28
CA ALA A 554 -89.63 -68.39 -62.39
C ALA A 554 -89.05 -69.80 -62.50
N GLY A 555 -89.00 -70.32 -63.73
CA GLY A 555 -88.50 -71.65 -64.07
C GLY A 555 -87.61 -71.63 -65.30
N LEU A 556 -86.97 -72.76 -65.59
CA LEU A 556 -86.13 -72.95 -66.77
C LEU A 556 -86.81 -73.94 -67.71
N LEU A 557 -87.17 -73.47 -68.90
CA LEU A 557 -87.67 -74.30 -69.97
C LEU A 557 -86.50 -74.80 -70.81
N ILE A 558 -86.38 -76.11 -70.95
CA ILE A 558 -85.32 -76.76 -71.72
C ILE A 558 -85.95 -77.52 -72.86
N GLN A 559 -85.52 -77.27 -74.09
CA GLN A 559 -85.92 -78.12 -75.22
C GLN A 559 -85.01 -79.34 -75.30
N SER A 560 -85.58 -80.55 -75.16
CA SER A 560 -84.79 -81.78 -75.12
C SER A 560 -84.43 -82.32 -76.50
N ASN A 561 -85.27 -82.08 -77.52
CA ASN A 561 -85.05 -82.55 -78.89
C ASN A 561 -85.48 -81.48 -79.93
N SER A 562 -84.74 -81.37 -81.05
CA SER A 562 -85.04 -80.46 -82.17
C SER A 562 -86.08 -81.03 -83.14
N GLN A 563 -86.36 -82.33 -83.11
CA GLN A 563 -87.30 -82.96 -84.04
C GLN A 563 -88.76 -82.88 -83.54
N ASP A 564 -89.04 -83.28 -82.29
CA ASP A 564 -90.43 -83.52 -81.83
C ASP A 564 -90.95 -82.54 -80.75
N SER A 565 -90.35 -81.33 -80.65
CA SER A 565 -90.78 -80.25 -79.74
C SER A 565 -91.09 -80.70 -78.29
N TRP A 566 -90.31 -81.65 -77.77
CA TRP A 566 -90.40 -82.05 -76.37
C TRP A 566 -89.67 -81.03 -75.49
N HIS A 567 -90.40 -80.41 -74.59
CA HIS A 567 -89.89 -79.43 -73.64
C HIS A 567 -89.96 -79.97 -72.21
N ILE A 568 -88.96 -79.66 -71.40
CA ILE A 568 -88.93 -79.96 -69.97
C ILE A 568 -88.88 -78.63 -69.24
N LEU A 569 -89.84 -78.42 -68.34
CA LEU A 569 -89.86 -77.26 -67.47
C LEU A 569 -89.38 -77.67 -66.08
N ILE A 570 -88.35 -77.00 -65.59
CA ILE A 570 -87.71 -77.28 -64.31
C ILE A 570 -87.81 -76.05 -63.40
N PHE A 571 -88.13 -76.31 -62.14
CA PHE A 571 -88.13 -75.35 -61.06
C PHE A 571 -87.20 -75.76 -59.94
N ARG A 572 -86.66 -74.75 -59.27
CA ARG A 572 -85.90 -74.90 -58.03
C ARG A 572 -86.50 -74.00 -56.97
N SER A 573 -86.79 -74.55 -55.80
CA SER A 573 -87.25 -73.74 -54.68
C SER A 573 -86.08 -73.05 -53.99
N CYS A 574 -86.34 -71.90 -53.36
CA CYS A 574 -85.38 -71.21 -52.49
C CYS A 574 -84.98 -72.04 -51.25
N GLN A 575 -85.66 -73.15 -50.99
CA GLN A 575 -85.44 -74.05 -49.86
C GLN A 575 -84.77 -75.38 -50.27
N GLY A 576 -84.27 -75.48 -51.51
CA GLY A 576 -83.42 -76.59 -51.94
C GLY A 576 -84.13 -77.80 -52.57
N GLY A 577 -85.42 -77.70 -52.89
CA GLY A 577 -86.15 -78.72 -53.66
C GLY A 577 -86.13 -78.46 -55.17
N TRP A 578 -86.37 -79.50 -55.97
CA TRP A 578 -86.50 -79.43 -57.42
C TRP A 578 -87.82 -80.05 -57.88
N ALA A 579 -88.45 -79.44 -58.88
CA ALA A 579 -89.65 -79.96 -59.51
C ALA A 579 -89.51 -79.89 -61.03
N TYR A 580 -90.03 -80.88 -61.74
CA TYR A 580 -90.09 -80.82 -63.20
C TYR A 580 -91.35 -81.46 -63.78
N ARG A 581 -91.64 -81.06 -65.01
CA ARG A 581 -92.66 -81.67 -65.87
C ARG A 581 -92.28 -81.51 -67.34
N SER A 582 -93.05 -82.11 -68.23
CA SER A 582 -92.74 -82.04 -69.65
C SER A 582 -93.97 -81.77 -70.53
N TYR A 583 -93.72 -81.17 -71.69
CA TYR A 583 -94.70 -80.88 -72.73
C TYR A 583 -94.27 -81.53 -74.04
N TYR A 584 -95.18 -82.24 -74.68
CA TYR A 584 -94.98 -82.85 -76.00
C TYR A 584 -95.99 -82.26 -76.97
N GLU A 585 -95.53 -81.72 -78.10
CA GLU A 585 -96.38 -80.89 -78.98
C GLU A 585 -97.58 -81.65 -79.55
N GLU A 586 -97.43 -82.93 -79.92
CA GLU A 586 -98.55 -83.72 -80.46
C GLU A 586 -99.64 -84.04 -79.42
N SER A 587 -99.31 -84.05 -78.11
CA SER A 587 -100.32 -84.29 -77.07
C SER A 587 -101.07 -83.01 -76.68
N GLY A 588 -100.52 -81.84 -77.00
CA GLY A 588 -101.08 -80.52 -76.67
C GLY A 588 -101.25 -80.27 -75.17
N LYS A 589 -100.65 -81.08 -74.28
CA LYS A 589 -100.86 -81.03 -72.83
C LYS A 589 -99.56 -81.23 -72.05
N TRP A 590 -99.44 -80.52 -70.93
CA TRP A 590 -98.37 -80.73 -69.95
C TRP A 590 -98.61 -81.99 -69.11
N SER A 591 -97.53 -82.66 -68.72
CA SER A 591 -97.58 -83.72 -67.71
C SER A 591 -97.78 -83.16 -66.30
N GLU A 592 -98.29 -83.98 -65.39
CA GLU A 592 -98.29 -83.71 -63.94
C GLU A 592 -96.87 -83.37 -63.41
N TRP A 593 -96.80 -82.61 -62.32
CA TRP A 593 -95.56 -82.23 -61.65
C TRP A 593 -94.91 -83.42 -60.92
N LYS A 594 -93.58 -83.57 -61.04
CA LYS A 594 -92.77 -84.45 -60.17
C LYS A 594 -91.88 -83.61 -59.26
N ILE A 595 -91.98 -83.79 -57.94
CA ILE A 595 -91.32 -82.95 -56.92
C ILE A 595 -90.37 -83.79 -56.04
N TRP A 596 -89.17 -83.26 -55.75
CA TRP A 596 -88.18 -83.79 -54.79
C TRP A 596 -87.65 -82.68 -53.86
N SER A 597 -87.63 -82.90 -52.54
CA SER A 597 -87.08 -81.96 -51.54
C SER A 597 -86.17 -82.65 -50.51
N THR A 598 -85.12 -81.96 -50.04
CA THR A 598 -84.07 -82.53 -49.16
C THR A 598 -83.91 -81.84 -47.78
N PHE A 599 -84.85 -81.01 -47.31
CA PHE A 599 -84.72 -80.32 -46.01
C PHE A 599 -86.04 -80.30 -45.21
N ASP A 600 -85.96 -80.62 -43.91
CA ASP A 600 -87.08 -80.75 -42.97
C ASP A 600 -87.25 -79.54 -42.01
N GLY A 601 -86.38 -78.53 -42.11
CA GLY A 601 -86.56 -77.25 -41.41
C GLY A 601 -86.00 -77.16 -39.97
N ALA A 602 -85.36 -78.18 -39.41
CA ALA A 602 -84.97 -78.18 -38.00
C ALA A 602 -83.52 -77.70 -37.73
N TYR A 603 -83.33 -76.82 -36.73
CA TYR A 603 -81.98 -76.35 -36.31
C TYR A 603 -81.09 -77.47 -35.74
N SER A 604 -81.69 -78.56 -35.25
CA SER A 604 -80.99 -79.68 -34.62
C SER A 604 -80.07 -80.45 -35.59
N SER A 605 -80.42 -80.55 -36.87
CA SER A 605 -79.78 -81.43 -37.86
C SER A 605 -78.50 -80.86 -38.54
N LEU A 606 -78.06 -79.66 -38.17
CA LEU A 606 -76.80 -79.06 -38.64
C LEU A 606 -75.57 -79.66 -37.91
N THR A 607 -74.51 -80.08 -38.62
CA THR A 607 -73.23 -80.54 -38.02
C THR A 607 -72.18 -79.41 -38.07
N GLY A 608 -71.20 -79.41 -37.13
CA GLY A 608 -70.14 -78.39 -37.07
C GLY A 608 -70.50 -77.09 -36.32
N LYS A 609 -71.46 -77.15 -35.38
CA LYS A 609 -71.87 -75.96 -34.60
C LYS A 609 -70.78 -75.56 -33.59
N PRO A 610 -70.52 -74.25 -33.38
CA PRO A 610 -69.65 -73.78 -32.31
C PRO A 610 -70.17 -74.21 -30.93
N SER A 611 -69.27 -74.51 -29.99
CA SER A 611 -69.62 -74.81 -28.59
C SER A 611 -70.06 -73.58 -27.80
N SER A 612 -69.72 -72.37 -28.27
CA SER A 612 -70.26 -71.09 -27.81
C SER A 612 -70.29 -70.09 -28.96
N PHE A 613 -71.18 -69.11 -28.87
CA PHE A 613 -71.20 -67.96 -29.76
C PHE A 613 -70.66 -66.75 -29.01
N PRO A 614 -69.79 -65.91 -29.61
CA PRO A 614 -69.43 -64.63 -29.03
C PRO A 614 -70.71 -63.81 -28.82
N PRO A 615 -71.05 -63.39 -27.59
CA PRO A 615 -72.24 -62.61 -27.38
C PRO A 615 -72.06 -61.20 -27.97
N SER A 616 -73.12 -60.66 -28.56
CA SER A 616 -73.23 -59.23 -28.78
C SER A 616 -73.21 -58.49 -27.43
N SER A 617 -72.96 -57.18 -27.48
CA SER A 617 -72.93 -56.34 -26.28
C SER A 617 -74.22 -56.53 -25.47
N HIS A 618 -74.07 -56.88 -24.20
CA HIS A 618 -75.16 -57.10 -23.25
C HIS A 618 -74.73 -56.60 -21.88
N THR A 619 -75.71 -56.28 -21.05
CA THR A 619 -75.49 -55.81 -19.68
C THR A 619 -75.53 -56.99 -18.72
N HIS A 620 -74.64 -56.99 -17.73
CA HIS A 620 -74.75 -57.86 -16.56
C HIS A 620 -75.38 -57.08 -15.40
N THR A 621 -76.26 -57.73 -14.64
CA THR A 621 -76.73 -57.20 -13.36
C THR A 621 -75.72 -57.61 -12.29
N GLU A 622 -75.13 -56.64 -11.59
CA GLU A 622 -74.28 -56.96 -10.43
C GLU A 622 -75.16 -57.46 -9.27
N LEU A 623 -74.93 -58.70 -8.83
CA LEU A 623 -75.48 -59.20 -7.58
C LEU A 623 -74.65 -58.60 -6.44
N ALA A 624 -75.31 -57.81 -5.58
CA ALA A 624 -74.68 -57.14 -4.44
C ALA A 624 -73.85 -58.11 -3.57
N PRO A 625 -72.66 -57.71 -3.08
CA PRO A 625 -71.91 -58.52 -2.12
C PRO A 625 -72.66 -58.58 -0.79
N THR A 626 -73.05 -59.78 -0.38
CA THR A 626 -73.53 -60.08 0.97
C THR A 626 -72.41 -59.79 1.98
N VAL A 627 -72.49 -58.67 2.67
CA VAL A 627 -71.65 -58.40 3.84
C VAL A 627 -72.19 -59.23 5.00
N THR A 628 -71.47 -60.28 5.40
CA THR A 628 -71.60 -60.84 6.75
C THR A 628 -70.41 -60.38 7.58
N SER A 629 -70.67 -59.37 8.41
CA SER A 629 -69.89 -59.02 9.58
C SER A 629 -69.87 -60.16 10.59
N SER A 630 -68.71 -60.52 11.14
CA SER A 630 -68.56 -60.70 12.58
C SER A 630 -67.09 -60.76 12.98
N ASN A 631 -66.69 -59.78 13.80
CA ASN A 631 -65.57 -59.89 14.73
C ASN A 631 -65.50 -61.28 15.40
N THR A 632 -64.29 -61.81 15.58
CA THR A 632 -63.81 -62.25 16.90
C THR A 632 -62.31 -62.61 16.88
N ARG A 633 -61.56 -61.90 17.74
CA ARG A 633 -60.23 -62.16 18.31
C ARG A 633 -58.98 -62.01 17.46
#